data_AF-A0A972UF87-F1
#
_entry.id   AF-A0A972UF87-F1
#
_cell.length_a   1.000
_cell.length_b   1.000
_cell.length_c   1.000
_cell.angle_alpha   90.00
_cell.angle_beta   90.00
_cell.angle_gamma   90.00
#
_symmetry.space_group_name_H-M   'P 1'
#
loop_
_entity.id
_entity.type
_entity.pdbx_description
1 polymer ?
#
loop_
_entity_poly.entity_id
_entity_poly.type
_entity_poly.pdbx_seq_one_letter_code
_entity_poly.pdbx_strand_id
1 'polypeptide(L)'
;MTKKQGFHEDFGRDDHVKTGSERSFGVVFAVVFAVIGLSPLIGAEVGSGAVRVWALAVAGGFLTAGLFMPAVLRPLNLLWFKFGMVLSKIINPVVMGLLFYLTITPIALLMRLFGKDPLHRRFNANTKSYWIVRDPAGPEPESMRRQF
;
A
#
# COMPACT_ATOMS: atom_id res chain seq x y z
N MET A 1 -22.42 -20.67 9.30
CA MET A 1 -23.30 -20.01 10.30
C MET A 1 -22.46 -19.77 11.55
N THR A 2 -21.82 -18.61 11.64
CA THR A 2 -20.95 -18.23 12.77
C THR A 2 -21.81 -17.67 13.88
N LYS A 3 -21.71 -18.25 15.08
CA LYS A 3 -22.46 -17.87 16.27
C LYS A 3 -22.14 -16.41 16.61
N LYS A 4 -23.10 -15.48 16.45
CA LYS A 4 -22.97 -14.09 16.93
C LYS A 4 -22.80 -14.14 18.45
N GLN A 5 -21.56 -14.10 18.91
CA GLN A 5 -21.26 -13.84 20.32
C GLN A 5 -21.56 -12.37 20.59
N GLY A 6 -22.16 -12.05 21.73
CA GLY A 6 -22.60 -10.71 22.11
C GLY A 6 -21.48 -9.70 22.41
N PHE A 7 -20.36 -9.77 21.69
CA PHE A 7 -19.32 -8.75 21.70
C PHE A 7 -19.58 -7.72 20.59
N HIS A 8 -19.14 -6.48 20.80
CA HIS A 8 -19.22 -5.40 19.80
C HIS A 8 -18.18 -5.56 18.68
N GLU A 9 -17.19 -6.45 18.86
CA GLU A 9 -16.17 -6.80 17.88
C GLU A 9 -16.37 -8.22 17.35
N ASP A 10 -16.31 -8.37 16.03
CA ASP A 10 -16.40 -9.65 15.32
C ASP A 10 -14.99 -10.15 14.97
N PHE A 11 -14.41 -10.97 15.85
CA PHE A 11 -13.10 -11.61 15.66
C PHE A 11 -13.11 -12.72 14.61
N GLY A 12 -14.28 -13.09 14.06
CA GLY A 12 -14.42 -14.06 12.98
C GLY A 12 -14.47 -13.43 11.59
N ARG A 13 -14.28 -12.11 11.50
CA ARG A 13 -14.31 -11.39 10.23
C ARG A 13 -13.01 -11.64 9.45
N ASP A 14 -13.03 -12.67 8.63
CA ASP A 14 -12.04 -12.85 7.57
C ASP A 14 -12.29 -11.77 6.51
N ASP A 15 -11.47 -10.71 6.51
CA ASP A 15 -11.46 -9.74 5.42
C ASP A 15 -10.94 -10.43 4.15
N HIS A 16 -11.85 -11.02 3.38
CA HIS A 16 -11.53 -11.64 2.10
C HIS A 16 -10.96 -10.59 1.16
N VAL A 17 -9.67 -10.69 0.86
CA VAL A 17 -9.02 -9.83 -0.13
C VAL A 17 -9.66 -10.12 -1.48
N LYS A 18 -10.49 -9.19 -1.96
CA LYS A 18 -11.17 -9.29 -3.25
C LYS A 18 -10.13 -9.21 -4.36
N THR A 19 -10.08 -10.22 -5.22
CA THR A 19 -9.33 -10.17 -6.46
C THR A 19 -9.83 -9.03 -7.34
N GLY A 20 -8.93 -8.37 -8.07
CA GLY A 20 -9.29 -7.35 -9.04
C GLY A 20 -10.18 -7.91 -10.15
N SER A 21 -10.99 -7.04 -10.77
CA SER A 21 -11.87 -7.42 -11.90
C SER A 21 -11.06 -7.87 -13.11
N GLU A 22 -11.49 -8.94 -13.78
CA GLU A 22 -10.87 -9.46 -15.00
C GLU A 22 -10.88 -8.42 -16.13
N ARG A 23 -11.90 -7.56 -16.18
CA ARG A 23 -11.99 -6.46 -17.14
C ARG A 23 -10.89 -5.43 -16.91
N SER A 24 -10.71 -5.03 -15.65
CA SER A 24 -9.67 -4.08 -15.25
C SER A 24 -8.27 -4.65 -15.54
N PHE A 25 -8.06 -5.95 -15.29
CA PHE A 25 -6.84 -6.65 -15.66
C PHE A 25 -6.57 -6.55 -17.17
N GLY A 26 -7.56 -6.88 -18.01
CA GLY A 26 -7.43 -6.77 -19.47
C GLY A 26 -7.09 -5.36 -19.95
N VAL A 27 -7.77 -4.33 -19.40
CA VAL A 27 -7.51 -2.92 -19.75
C VAL A 27 -6.11 -2.49 -19.34
N VAL A 28 -5.66 -2.83 -18.13
CA VAL A 28 -4.31 -2.48 -17.65
C VAL A 28 -3.24 -3.07 -18.56
N PHE A 29 -3.35 -4.36 -18.90
CA PHE A 29 -2.37 -5.00 -19.79
C PHE A 29 -2.46 -4.46 -21.22
N ALA A 30 -3.65 -4.15 -21.72
CA ALA A 30 -3.80 -3.47 -23.01
C ALA A 30 -3.07 -2.11 -23.03
N VAL A 31 -3.22 -1.30 -21.97
CA VAL A 31 -2.51 -0.02 -21.86
C VAL A 31 -1.00 -0.22 -21.78
N VAL A 32 -0.51 -1.17 -20.96
CA VAL A 32 0.93 -1.47 -20.86
C VAL A 32 1.51 -1.86 -22.22
N PHE A 33 0.86 -2.78 -22.93
CA PHE A 33 1.32 -3.20 -24.27
C PHE A 33 1.17 -2.10 -25.32
N ALA A 34 0.16 -1.24 -25.22
CA ALA A 34 0.03 -0.06 -26.08
C ALA A 34 1.18 0.93 -25.85
N VAL A 35 1.54 1.21 -24.60
CA VAL A 35 2.70 2.05 -24.27
C VAL A 35 3.99 1.43 -24.81
N ILE A 36 4.20 0.12 -24.67
CA ILE A 36 5.37 -0.57 -25.25
C ILE A 36 5.35 -0.54 -26.79
N GLY A 37 4.15 -0.65 -27.39
CA GLY A 37 3.94 -0.59 -28.83
C GLY A 37 4.30 0.78 -29.42
N LEU A 38 3.93 1.83 -28.70
CA LEU A 38 4.07 3.23 -29.09
C LEU A 38 5.34 3.91 -28.52
N SER A 39 6.05 3.28 -27.57
CA SER A 39 7.28 3.85 -26.98
C SER A 39 8.35 4.24 -28.01
N PRO A 40 8.53 3.52 -29.15
CA PRO A 40 9.48 3.92 -30.19
C PRO A 40 9.13 5.27 -30.87
N LEU A 41 7.90 5.77 -30.72
CA LEU A 41 7.46 7.05 -31.27
C LEU A 41 7.79 8.24 -30.38
N ILE A 42 8.12 8.01 -29.10
CA ILE A 42 8.34 9.06 -28.09
C ILE A 42 9.85 9.28 -27.86
N GLY A 43 10.70 8.31 -28.21
CA GLY A 43 12.16 8.42 -28.12
C GLY A 43 12.78 9.12 -29.32
N ALA A 44 13.69 10.06 -29.08
CA ALA A 44 14.35 10.91 -30.07
C ALA A 44 15.30 10.20 -31.06
N GLU A 45 15.40 8.86 -31.06
CA GLU A 45 16.02 8.09 -32.16
C GLU A 45 14.99 7.85 -33.27
N VAL A 46 14.56 8.97 -33.83
CA VAL A 46 13.60 9.10 -34.91
C VAL A 46 14.27 8.64 -36.21
N GLY A 47 14.00 7.42 -36.64
CA GLY A 47 14.41 6.99 -37.98
C GLY A 47 14.18 5.53 -38.31
N SER A 48 14.30 4.61 -37.34
CA SER A 48 14.37 3.17 -37.65
C SER A 48 13.47 2.26 -36.80
N GLY A 49 12.82 2.79 -35.76
CA GLY A 49 11.97 2.01 -34.86
C GLY A 49 10.56 1.86 -35.42
N ALA A 50 10.34 0.86 -36.28
CA ALA A 50 8.98 0.48 -36.67
C ALA A 50 8.13 0.26 -35.40
N VAL A 51 6.89 0.77 -35.40
CA VAL A 51 5.92 0.51 -34.34
C VAL A 51 5.92 -0.98 -34.06
N ARG A 52 5.97 -1.37 -32.78
CA ARG A 52 5.98 -2.79 -32.42
C ARG A 52 4.59 -3.35 -32.64
N VAL A 53 4.28 -3.70 -33.90
CA VAL A 53 2.95 -4.17 -34.33
C VAL A 53 2.53 -5.40 -33.53
N TRP A 54 3.47 -6.27 -33.16
CA TRP A 54 3.20 -7.41 -32.28
C TRP A 54 2.68 -6.97 -30.90
N ALA A 55 3.24 -5.90 -30.31
CA ALA A 55 2.80 -5.40 -29.00
C ALA A 55 1.42 -4.74 -29.10
N LEU A 56 1.15 -4.02 -30.20
CA LEU A 56 -0.19 -3.48 -30.48
C LEU A 56 -1.23 -4.56 -30.75
N ALA A 57 -0.86 -5.64 -31.44
CA ALA A 57 -1.74 -6.79 -31.65
C ALA A 57 -2.09 -7.47 -30.32
N VAL A 58 -1.09 -7.65 -29.44
CA VAL A 58 -1.31 -8.16 -28.08
C VAL A 58 -2.19 -7.20 -27.27
N ALA A 59 -1.96 -5.88 -27.35
CA ALA A 59 -2.81 -4.88 -26.68
C ALA A 59 -4.27 -4.96 -27.14
N GLY A 60 -4.52 -5.06 -28.45
CA GLY A 60 -5.85 -5.25 -29.00
C GLY A 60 -6.49 -6.56 -28.55
N GLY A 61 -5.72 -7.65 -28.50
CA GLY A 61 -6.15 -8.95 -27.96
C GLY A 61 -6.60 -8.87 -26.50
N PHE A 62 -5.81 -8.22 -25.63
CA PHE A 62 -6.16 -8.02 -24.23
C PHE A 62 -7.38 -7.11 -24.05
N LEU A 63 -7.50 -6.06 -24.86
CA LEU A 63 -8.63 -5.12 -24.78
C LEU A 63 -9.93 -5.79 -25.22
N THR A 64 -9.91 -6.51 -26.34
CA THR A 64 -11.06 -7.27 -26.85
C THR A 64 -11.47 -8.38 -25.89
N ALA A 65 -10.51 -9.18 -25.40
CA ALA A 65 -10.78 -10.19 -24.39
C ALA A 65 -11.33 -9.58 -23.09
N GLY A 66 -10.80 -8.44 -22.64
CA GLY A 66 -11.27 -7.74 -21.44
C GLY A 66 -12.70 -7.22 -21.56
N LEU A 67 -13.12 -6.76 -22.74
CA LEU A 67 -14.46 -6.20 -22.96
C LEU A 67 -15.50 -7.27 -23.26
N PHE A 68 -15.19 -8.21 -24.15
CA PHE A 68 -16.18 -9.16 -24.68
C PHE A 68 -16.10 -10.54 -24.02
N MET A 69 -14.93 -10.98 -23.56
CA MET A 69 -14.72 -12.34 -23.03
C MET A 69 -13.86 -12.37 -21.75
N PRO A 70 -14.23 -11.63 -20.68
CA PRO A 70 -13.39 -11.48 -19.49
C PRO A 70 -13.12 -12.81 -18.76
N ALA A 71 -13.98 -13.82 -18.92
CA ALA A 71 -13.81 -15.14 -18.35
C ALA A 71 -12.50 -15.83 -18.80
N VAL A 72 -12.02 -15.56 -20.01
CA VAL A 72 -10.77 -16.12 -20.54
C VAL A 72 -9.55 -15.56 -19.79
N LEU A 73 -9.63 -14.32 -19.31
CA LEU A 73 -8.56 -13.66 -18.56
C LEU A 73 -8.54 -14.05 -17.08
N ARG A 74 -9.56 -14.76 -16.58
CA ARG A 74 -9.68 -15.15 -15.17
C ARG A 74 -8.47 -15.93 -14.61
N PRO A 75 -7.99 -17.03 -15.24
CA PRO A 75 -6.83 -17.77 -14.70
C PRO A 75 -5.56 -16.90 -14.67
N LEU A 76 -5.39 -16.04 -15.67
CA LEU A 76 -4.25 -15.14 -15.76
C LEU A 76 -4.31 -14.02 -14.71
N ASN A 77 -5.49 -13.44 -14.50
CA ASN A 77 -5.75 -12.45 -13.45
C ASN A 77 -5.48 -13.02 -12.05
N LEU A 78 -5.93 -14.25 -11.79
CA LEU A 78 -5.67 -14.96 -10.53
C LEU A 78 -4.17 -15.19 -10.30
N LEU A 79 -3.44 -15.61 -11.34
CA LEU A 79 -2.00 -15.81 -11.25
C LEU A 79 -1.26 -14.51 -10.98
N TRP A 80 -1.62 -13.44 -11.71
CA TRP A 80 -1.07 -12.10 -11.50
C TRP A 80 -1.36 -11.57 -10.10
N PHE A 81 -2.57 -11.77 -9.60
CA PHE A 81 -2.93 -11.38 -8.24
C PHE A 81 -2.10 -12.13 -7.19
N LYS A 82 -1.93 -13.46 -7.33
CA LYS A 82 -1.06 -14.25 -6.46
C LYS A 82 0.39 -13.78 -6.50
N PHE A 83 0.90 -13.50 -7.69
CA PHE A 83 2.22 -12.92 -7.85
C PHE A 83 2.35 -11.58 -7.11
N GLY A 84 1.36 -10.70 -7.25
CA GLY A 84 1.29 -9.43 -6.53
C GLY A 84 1.28 -9.60 -5.00
N MET A 85 0.59 -10.62 -4.47
CA MET A 85 0.62 -10.93 -3.03
C MET A 85 1.98 -11.42 -2.54
N VAL A 86 2.67 -12.27 -3.32
CA VAL A 86 4.03 -12.71 -2.97
C VAL A 86 4.99 -11.52 -3.03
N LEU A 87 4.85 -10.67 -4.04
CA LEU A 87 5.66 -9.48 -4.19
C LEU A 87 5.44 -8.50 -3.04
N SER A 88 4.18 -8.26 -2.63
CA SER A 88 3.87 -7.35 -1.51
C SER A 88 4.43 -7.86 -0.18
N LYS A 89 4.46 -9.18 0.04
CA LYS A 89 5.10 -9.80 1.21
C LYS A 89 6.60 -9.47 1.32
N ILE A 90 7.28 -9.23 0.19
CA ILE A 90 8.70 -8.88 0.16
C ILE A 90 8.88 -7.36 0.19
N ILE A 91 8.12 -6.63 -0.64
CA ILE A 91 8.22 -5.17 -0.75
C ILE A 91 7.85 -4.49 0.57
N ASN A 92 6.80 -4.92 1.27
CA ASN A 92 6.36 -4.26 2.49
C ASN A 92 7.46 -4.25 3.57
N PRO A 93 8.07 -5.38 3.96
CA PRO A 93 9.21 -5.37 4.89
C PRO A 93 10.41 -4.56 4.39
N VAL A 94 10.72 -4.62 3.09
CA VAL A 94 11.86 -3.87 2.53
C VAL A 94 11.62 -2.37 2.65
N VAL A 95 10.45 -1.88 2.22
CA VAL A 95 10.08 -0.47 2.32
C VAL A 95 10.03 -0.01 3.77
N MET A 96 9.45 -0.83 4.67
CA MET A 96 9.43 -0.51 6.10
C MET A 96 10.83 -0.47 6.70
N GLY A 97 11.71 -1.40 6.31
CA GLY A 97 13.12 -1.40 6.71
C GLY A 97 13.86 -0.16 6.22
N LEU A 98 13.69 0.19 4.94
CA LEU A 98 14.27 1.41 4.37
C LEU A 98 13.79 2.66 5.09
N LEU A 99 12.49 2.80 5.31
CA LEU A 99 11.92 3.94 6.04
C LEU A 99 12.49 4.01 7.46
N PHE A 100 12.59 2.87 8.14
CA PHE A 100 13.14 2.83 9.50
C PHE A 100 14.62 3.24 9.52
N TYR A 101 15.46 2.69 8.65
CA TYR A 101 16.91 2.95 8.69
C TYR A 101 17.34 4.24 8.01
N LEU A 102 16.63 4.71 6.99
CA LEU A 102 16.98 5.94 6.25
C LEU A 102 16.26 7.18 6.78
N THR A 103 15.13 7.03 7.46
CA THR A 103 14.37 8.18 7.98
C THR A 103 14.32 8.17 9.49
N ILE A 104 13.72 7.14 10.10
CA ILE A 104 13.48 7.14 11.56
C ILE A 104 14.80 7.10 12.35
N THR A 105 15.71 6.19 11.99
CA THR A 105 16.98 5.99 12.69
C THR A 105 17.87 7.24 12.68
N PRO A 106 18.12 7.90 11.54
CA PRO A 106 18.94 9.12 11.54
C PRO A 106 18.27 10.26 12.31
N ILE A 107 16.94 10.41 12.23
CA ILE A 107 16.21 11.40 13.05
C ILE A 107 16.41 11.10 14.54
N ALA A 108 16.30 9.84 14.95
CA ALA A 108 16.53 9.43 16.33
C ALA A 108 17.98 9.67 16.79
N LEU A 109 18.95 9.41 15.92
CA LEU A 109 20.37 9.69 16.19
C LEU A 109 20.63 11.19 16.35
N LEU A 110 20.07 12.03 15.47
CA LEU A 110 20.16 13.48 15.57
C LEU A 110 19.52 13.99 16.86
N MET A 111 18.32 13.52 17.21
CA MET A 111 17.68 13.89 18.47
C MET A 111 18.54 13.50 19.68
N ARG A 112 19.15 12.31 19.65
CA ARG A 112 20.06 11.85 20.70
C ARG A 112 21.33 12.71 20.79
N LEU A 113 21.89 13.13 19.65
CA LEU A 113 23.04 14.03 19.60
C LEU A 113 22.72 15.41 20.17
N PHE A 114 21.52 15.93 19.88
CA PHE A 114 21.01 17.18 20.47
C PHE A 114 20.45 17.03 21.89
N GLY A 115 20.57 15.85 22.50
CA GLY A 115 20.11 15.58 23.87
C GLY A 115 18.58 15.61 24.06
N LYS A 116 17.80 15.59 22.97
CA LYS A 116 16.33 15.61 23.03
C LYS A 116 15.80 14.21 23.33
N ASP A 117 15.07 14.08 24.44
CA ASP A 117 14.33 12.87 24.82
C ASP A 117 12.83 13.21 24.98
N PRO A 118 12.04 13.21 23.89
CA PRO A 118 10.63 13.58 23.94
C PRO A 118 9.78 12.61 24.78
N LEU A 119 10.27 11.40 24.99
CA LEU A 119 9.56 10.35 25.71
C LEU A 119 10.02 10.21 27.17
N HIS A 120 10.95 11.06 27.65
CA HIS A 120 11.51 11.02 29.00
C HIS A 120 11.84 9.60 29.47
N ARG A 121 12.53 8.83 28.61
CA ARG A 121 12.70 7.37 28.80
C ARG A 121 13.70 7.01 29.89
N ARG A 122 14.56 7.94 30.29
CA ARG A 122 15.57 7.71 31.32
C ARG A 122 14.92 7.68 32.70
N PHE A 123 15.19 6.62 33.46
CA PHE A 123 14.78 6.53 34.85
C PHE A 123 15.52 7.60 35.69
N ASN A 124 14.75 8.40 36.42
CA ASN A 124 15.21 9.41 37.35
C ASN A 124 14.76 9.08 38.78
N ALA A 125 15.68 8.56 39.60
CA ALA A 125 15.41 8.21 41.00
C ALA A 125 15.11 9.42 41.91
N ASN A 126 15.46 10.63 41.48
CA ASN A 126 15.23 11.87 42.24
C ASN A 126 13.88 12.53 41.94
N THR A 127 13.06 11.98 41.05
CA THR A 127 11.72 12.51 40.81
C THR A 127 10.70 11.95 41.80
N LYS A 128 9.85 12.81 42.36
CA LYS A 128 8.74 12.38 43.24
C LYS A 128 7.64 11.65 42.48
N SER A 129 7.47 11.97 41.19
CA SER A 129 6.49 11.34 40.30
C SER A 129 6.90 11.57 38.84
N TYR A 130 6.57 10.64 37.95
CA TYR A 130 6.71 10.78 36.49
C TYR A 130 5.46 11.39 35.84
N TRP A 131 4.44 11.72 36.64
CA TRP A 131 3.20 12.32 36.14
C TRP A 131 3.49 13.70 35.54
N ILE A 132 3.19 13.85 34.24
CA ILE A 132 3.30 15.13 33.53
C ILE A 132 2.01 15.91 33.84
N VAL A 133 2.12 16.90 34.70
CA VAL A 133 1.01 17.82 35.00
C VAL A 133 0.70 18.63 33.73
N ARG A 134 -0.58 18.65 33.33
CA ARG A 134 -1.05 19.44 32.20
C ARG A 134 -1.48 20.81 32.69
N ASP A 135 -0.87 21.85 32.15
CA ASP A 135 -1.22 23.25 32.39
C ASP A 135 -1.31 23.98 31.03
N PRO A 136 -2.49 24.46 30.61
CA PRO A 136 -3.76 24.45 31.34
C PRO A 136 -4.33 23.03 31.51
N ALA A 137 -5.23 22.87 32.48
CA ALA A 137 -5.99 21.65 32.65
C ALA A 137 -6.63 21.26 31.30
N GLY A 138 -6.64 19.95 31.00
CA GLY A 138 -7.27 19.44 29.78
C GLY A 138 -8.73 19.88 29.66
N PRO A 139 -9.34 19.81 28.46
CA PRO A 139 -10.72 20.23 28.26
C PRO A 139 -11.65 19.51 29.25
N GLU A 140 -12.70 20.21 29.68
CA GLU A 140 -13.63 19.67 30.66
C GLU A 140 -14.15 18.29 30.23
N PRO A 141 -14.36 17.34 31.15
CA PRO A 141 -14.83 16.00 30.83
C PRO A 141 -16.10 15.98 29.95
N GLU A 142 -16.94 17.02 30.08
CA GLU A 142 -18.16 17.21 29.29
C GLU A 142 -17.92 17.60 27.83
N SER A 143 -16.68 17.94 27.43
CA SER A 143 -16.34 18.26 26.05
C SER A 143 -16.39 17.04 25.11
N MET A 144 -16.40 15.82 25.65
CA MET A 144 -16.46 14.59 24.86
C MET A 144 -17.89 14.31 24.39
N ARG A 145 -18.37 15.06 23.39
CA ARG A 145 -19.74 14.95 22.83
C ARG A 145 -20.11 13.58 22.23
N ARG A 146 -19.14 12.72 21.91
CA ARG A 146 -19.35 11.40 21.29
C ARG A 146 -18.29 10.41 21.77
N GLN A 147 -18.45 9.95 23.00
CA GLN A 147 -17.52 9.01 23.61
C GLN A 147 -17.81 7.55 23.23
N PHE A 148 -18.97 7.30 22.61
CA PHE A 148 -19.42 5.99 22.14
C PHE A 148 -20.05 6.13 20.75
#